data_AF-A0A950JA09-F1
#
_entry.id   AF-A0A950JA09-F1
#
_cell.length_a   1.000
_cell.length_b   1.000
_cell.length_c   1.000
_cell.angle_alpha   90.00
_cell.angle_beta   90.00
_cell.angle_gamma   90.00
#
_symmetry.space_group_name_H-M   'P 1'
#
loop_
_entity.id
_entity.type
_entity.pdbx_description
1 polymer ?
#
loop_
_entity_poly.entity_id
_entity_poly.type
_entity_poly.pdbx_seq_one_letter_code
_entity_poly.pdbx_strand_id
1 'polypeptide(L)'
;MKQGKAKSELFSGLLTHLLMGACLGLVCAIVVLFADLAHLRDFFDNKPDPGVAELRFALNMTLAFAFSAALTGFIFMQMEKNKS
;
A
#
# COMPACT_ATOMS: atom_id res chain seq x y z
N MET A 1 -15.61 -30.91 -5.62
CA MET A 1 -14.71 -30.08 -4.77
C MET A 1 -13.89 -29.04 -5.57
N LYS A 2 -14.43 -28.39 -6.63
CA LYS A 2 -13.66 -27.47 -7.50
C LYS A 2 -13.73 -25.99 -7.12
N GLN A 3 -14.70 -25.55 -6.29
CA GLN A 3 -14.83 -24.12 -5.92
C GLN A 3 -13.79 -23.62 -4.90
N GLY A 4 -13.17 -24.52 -4.12
CA GLY A 4 -12.18 -24.13 -3.09
C GLY A 4 -10.87 -23.60 -3.67
N LYS A 5 -10.37 -24.19 -4.76
CA LYS A 5 -9.11 -23.78 -5.40
C LYS A 5 -9.20 -22.41 -6.09
N ALA A 6 -10.32 -22.12 -6.74
CA ALA A 6 -10.50 -20.85 -7.45
C ALA A 6 -10.54 -19.63 -6.50
N LYS A 7 -11.15 -19.78 -5.31
CA LYS A 7 -11.16 -18.72 -4.30
C LYS A 7 -9.77 -18.51 -3.67
N SER A 8 -9.01 -19.59 -3.43
CA SER A 8 -7.68 -19.46 -2.84
C SER A 8 -6.68 -18.81 -3.81
N GLU A 9 -6.76 -19.10 -5.11
CA GLU A 9 -5.90 -18.43 -6.10
C GLU A 9 -6.26 -16.95 -6.27
N LEU A 10 -7.57 -16.63 -6.24
CA LEU A 10 -8.03 -15.24 -6.26
C LEU A 10 -7.48 -14.44 -5.05
N PHE A 11 -7.58 -15.02 -3.86
CA PHE A 11 -7.05 -14.41 -2.65
C PHE A 11 -5.52 -14.30 -2.67
N SER A 12 -4.82 -15.33 -3.15
CA SER A 12 -3.37 -15.34 -3.24
C SER A 12 -2.85 -14.25 -4.20
N GLY A 13 -3.46 -14.13 -5.38
CA GLY A 13 -3.10 -13.08 -6.35
C GLY A 13 -3.35 -11.67 -5.82
N LEU A 14 -4.48 -11.46 -5.13
CA LEU A 14 -4.79 -10.18 -4.50
C LEU A 14 -3.83 -9.84 -3.36
N LEU A 15 -3.50 -10.83 -2.53
CA LEU A 15 -2.57 -10.67 -1.42
C LEU A 15 -1.19 -10.29 -1.92
N THR A 16 -0.76 -10.87 -3.04
CA THR A 16 0.54 -10.56 -3.67
C THR A 16 0.58 -9.12 -4.18
N HIS A 17 -0.50 -8.65 -4.82
CA HIS A 17 -0.63 -7.26 -5.27
C HIS A 17 -0.70 -6.27 -4.10
N LEU A 18 -1.38 -6.64 -3.02
CA LEU A 18 -1.44 -5.84 -1.80
C LEU A 18 -0.07 -5.75 -1.13
N LEU A 19 0.69 -6.86 -1.05
CA LEU A 19 2.04 -6.87 -0.51
C LEU A 19 2.99 -5.99 -1.34
N MET A 20 2.92 -6.12 -2.67
CA MET A 20 3.69 -5.29 -3.59
C MET A 20 3.35 -3.80 -3.42
N GLY A 21 2.07 -3.47 -3.32
CA GLY A 21 1.61 -2.10 -3.06
C GLY A 21 2.09 -1.56 -1.71
N ALA A 22 2.03 -2.37 -0.66
CA ALA A 22 2.54 -1.99 0.66
C ALA A 22 4.06 -1.72 0.63
N CYS A 23 4.84 -2.56 -0.04
CA CYS A 23 6.28 -2.34 -0.21
C CYS A 23 6.57 -1.03 -0.97
N LEU A 24 5.85 -0.77 -2.07
CA LEU A 24 6.01 0.46 -2.84
C LEU A 24 5.61 1.71 -2.04
N GLY A 25 4.51 1.64 -1.29
CA GLY A 25 4.06 2.70 -0.42
C GLY A 25 5.05 3.02 0.71
N LEU A 26 5.66 1.98 1.30
CA LEU A 26 6.70 2.15 2.32
C LEU A 26 7.96 2.78 1.74
N VAL A 27 8.42 2.32 0.56
CA VAL A 27 9.58 2.92 -0.12
C VAL A 27 9.30 4.38 -0.49
N CYS A 28 8.10 4.69 -0.98
CA CYS A 28 7.70 6.06 -1.30
C CYS A 28 7.67 6.94 -0.05
N ALA A 29 7.11 6.45 1.06
CA ALA A 29 7.13 7.16 2.33
C ALA A 29 8.55 7.45 2.82
N ILE A 30 9.45 6.47 2.73
CA ILE A 30 10.87 6.63 3.07
C ILE A 30 11.50 7.69 2.16
N VAL A 31 11.30 7.60 0.84
CA VAL A 31 11.85 8.57 -0.12
C VAL A 31 11.34 9.98 0.18
N VAL A 32 10.06 10.17 0.48
CA VAL A 32 9.50 11.48 0.84
C VAL A 32 10.09 12.01 2.14
N LEU A 33 10.22 11.16 3.16
CA LEU A 33 10.86 11.54 4.43
C LEU A 33 12.32 11.93 4.24
N PHE A 34 13.07 11.23 3.38
CA PHE A 34 14.48 11.52 3.12
C PHE A 34 14.69 12.70 2.15
N ALA A 35 13.84 12.87 1.14
CA ALA A 35 13.93 13.94 0.17
C ALA A 35 13.53 15.30 0.77
N ASP A 36 12.67 15.30 1.78
CA ASP A 36 12.14 16.52 2.41
C ASP A 36 12.46 16.61 3.92
N LEU A 37 13.66 16.12 4.28
CA LEU A 37 14.17 16.01 5.64
C LEU A 37 14.18 17.32 6.43
N ALA A 38 14.16 18.48 5.76
CA ALA A 38 14.15 19.79 6.40
C ALA A 38 12.73 20.31 6.63
N HIS A 39 11.88 20.35 5.60
CA HIS A 39 10.53 20.94 5.70
C HIS A 39 9.55 20.02 6.44
N LEU A 40 9.61 18.69 6.22
CA LEU A 40 8.74 17.76 6.92
C LEU A 40 9.14 17.57 8.38
N ARG A 41 10.45 17.55 8.69
CA ARG A 41 10.88 17.53 10.09
C ARG A 41 10.43 18.76 10.84
N ASP A 42 10.57 19.95 10.26
CA ASP A 42 10.09 21.19 10.90
C ASP A 42 8.56 21.17 11.07
N PHE A 43 7.84 20.57 10.12
CA PHE A 43 6.39 20.36 10.22
C PHE A 43 5.99 19.37 11.32
N PHE A 44 6.79 18.32 11.54
CA PHE A 44 6.55 17.33 12.59
C PHE A 44 7.04 17.80 13.97
N ASP A 45 8.14 18.54 14.06
CA ASP A 45 8.67 19.12 15.31
C ASP A 45 7.73 20.17 15.92
N ASN A 46 6.90 20.81 15.10
CA ASN A 46 5.83 21.70 15.57
C ASN A 46 4.58 20.94 16.09
N LYS A 47 4.59 19.60 16.11
CA LYS A 47 3.48 18.78 16.65
C LYS A 47 3.83 18.31 18.07
N PRO A 48 2.81 18.08 18.93
CA PRO A 48 3.03 17.58 20.29
C PRO A 48 3.73 16.21 20.35
N ASP A 49 3.65 15.40 19.29
CA ASP A 49 4.30 14.10 19.17
C ASP A 49 4.88 13.87 17.75
N PRO A 50 6.11 14.34 17.47
CA PRO A 50 6.72 14.28 16.14
C PRO A 50 6.85 12.84 15.60
N GLY A 51 7.32 11.90 16.44
CA GLY A 51 7.49 10.50 16.03
C GLY A 51 6.17 9.79 15.72
N VAL A 52 5.08 10.14 16.40
CA VAL A 52 3.75 9.59 16.10
C VAL A 52 3.20 10.17 14.79
N ALA A 53 3.48 11.45 14.52
CA ALA A 53 3.07 12.10 13.29
C ALA A 53 3.81 11.54 12.06
N GLU A 54 5.12 11.30 12.15
CA GLU A 54 5.90 10.62 11.11
C GLU A 54 5.38 9.20 10.84
N LEU A 55 5.16 8.42 11.91
CA LEU A 55 4.64 7.05 11.77
C LEU A 55 3.26 7.04 11.11
N ARG A 56 2.38 7.97 11.49
CA ARG A 56 1.06 8.13 10.86
C ARG A 56 1.17 8.52 9.40
N PHE A 57 2.09 9.39 9.04
CA PHE A 57 2.33 9.76 7.64
C PHE A 57 2.78 8.55 6.83
N ALA A 58 3.80 7.83 7.30
CA ALA A 58 4.32 6.64 6.62
C ALA A 58 3.25 5.55 6.48
N LEU A 59 2.46 5.31 7.53
CA LEU A 59 1.35 4.36 7.50
C LEU A 59 0.26 4.77 6.51
N ASN A 60 -0.14 6.04 6.47
CA ASN A 60 -1.15 6.52 5.53
C ASN A 60 -0.68 6.38 4.07
N MET A 61 0.57 6.74 3.78
CA MET A 61 1.15 6.58 2.44
C MET A 61 1.22 5.10 2.04
N THR A 62 1.67 4.25 2.97
CA THR A 62 1.74 2.80 2.76
C THR A 62 0.34 2.21 2.51
N LEU A 63 -0.65 2.61 3.29
CA LEU A 63 -2.02 2.13 3.18
C LEU A 63 -2.68 2.57 1.87
N ALA A 64 -2.48 3.83 1.47
CA ALA A 64 -3.01 4.35 0.21
C ALA A 64 -2.47 3.55 -0.99
N PHE A 65 -1.15 3.32 -1.03
CA PHE A 65 -0.52 2.53 -2.09
C PHE A 65 -0.94 1.05 -2.06
N ALA A 66 -1.01 0.43 -0.87
CA ALA A 66 -1.47 -0.94 -0.72
C ALA A 66 -2.92 -1.11 -1.21
N PHE A 67 -3.80 -0.16 -0.86
CA PHE A 67 -5.19 -0.18 -1.28
C PHE A 67 -5.33 0.01 -2.79
N SER A 68 -4.63 1.00 -3.38
CA SER A 68 -4.63 1.21 -4.84
C SER A 68 -4.12 -0.02 -5.59
N ALA A 69 -3.01 -0.62 -5.15
CA ALA A 69 -2.45 -1.80 -5.79
C ALA A 69 -3.38 -3.03 -5.69
N ALA A 70 -4.03 -3.22 -4.54
CA ALA A 70 -5.01 -4.28 -4.36
C ALA A 70 -6.23 -4.08 -5.27
N LEU A 71 -6.70 -2.84 -5.41
CA LEU A 71 -7.83 -2.50 -6.27
C LEU A 71 -7.48 -2.68 -7.76
N THR A 72 -6.29 -2.26 -8.17
CA THR A 72 -5.76 -2.53 -9.53
C THR A 72 -5.64 -4.04 -9.79
N GLY A 73 -5.04 -4.80 -8.87
CA GLY A 73 -4.95 -6.26 -8.96
C GLY A 73 -6.32 -6.91 -9.07
N PHE A 74 -7.30 -6.45 -8.29
CA PHE A 74 -8.68 -6.94 -8.36
C PHE A 74 -9.32 -6.70 -9.73
N ILE A 75 -9.17 -5.50 -10.30
CA ILE A 75 -9.72 -5.17 -11.61
C ILE A 75 -9.11 -6.07 -12.69
N PHE A 76 -7.78 -6.26 -12.69
CA PHE A 76 -7.12 -7.16 -13.66
C PHE A 76 -7.62 -8.59 -13.55
N MET A 77 -7.75 -9.12 -12.33
CA MET A 77 -8.25 -10.49 -12.10
C MET A 77 -9.70 -10.67 -12.57
N GLN A 78 -10.55 -9.64 -12.39
CA GLN A 78 -11.93 -9.68 -12.90
C GLN A 78 -12.00 -9.55 -14.43
N MET A 79 -11.12 -8.75 -15.04
CA MET A 79 -11.02 -8.66 -16.50
C MET A 79 -10.57 -9.98 -17.12
N GLU A 80 -9.63 -10.68 -16.49
CA GLU A 80 -9.15 -11.99 -16.95
C GLU A 80 -10.25 -13.05 -16.87
N LYS A 81 -11.02 -13.08 -15.77
CA LYS A 81 -12.18 -13.99 -15.63
C LYS A 81 -13.28 -13.75 -16.66
N ASN A 82 -13.48 -12.52 -17.13
CA ASN A 82 -14.50 -12.19 -18.13
C ASN A 82 -14.04 -12.45 -19.58
N LYS A 83 -12.75 -12.74 -19.81
CA LYS A 83 -12.20 -13.09 -21.13
C LYS A 83 -12.14 -14.60 -21.39
N SER A 84 -12.35 -15.43 -20.36
CA SER A 84 -12.39 -16.91 -20.46
C SER A 84 -13.81 -17.44 -20.53
#